data_AF-A0A9X1GF95-F1
#
_entry.id   AF-A0A9X1GF95-F1
#
_cell.length_a   1.000
_cell.length_b   1.000
_cell.length_c   1.000
_cell.angle_alpha   90.00
_cell.angle_beta   90.00
_cell.angle_gamma   90.00
#
_symmetry.space_group_name_H-M   'P 1'
#
loop_
_entity.id
_entity.type
_entity.pdbx_description
1 polymer ?
#
loop_
_entity_poly.entity_id
_entity_poly.type
_entity_poly.pdbx_seq_one_letter_code
_entity_poly.pdbx_strand_id
1 'polypeptide(L)' 'MDHKLSETEQYLWNFIEHHILEIPNYSIVKLSEQANVSTATIVRTMKKKG' A
#
# COMPACT_ATOMS: atom_id res chain seq x y z
N MET A 1 -14.82 -0.17 -13.86
CA MET A 1 -13.54 0.29 -13.28
C MET A 1 -12.66 -0.93 -13.17
N ASP A 2 -11.47 -0.92 -13.77
CA ASP A 2 -10.53 -2.03 -13.64
C ASP A 2 -10.09 -2.12 -12.18
N HIS A 3 -10.54 -3.16 -11.48
CA HIS A 3 -10.14 -3.46 -10.09
C HIS A 3 -8.74 -4.09 -10.02
N LYS A 4 -8.04 -4.18 -11.15
CA LYS A 4 -6.71 -4.77 -11.21
C LYS A 4 -5.69 -3.80 -10.63
N LEU A 5 -4.92 -4.30 -9.66
CA LEU A 5 -3.75 -3.61 -9.16
C LEU A 5 -2.64 -3.68 -10.22
N SER A 6 -1.93 -2.58 -10.41
CA SER A 6 -0.62 -2.58 -11.07
C SER A 6 0.39 -3.36 -10.23
N GLU A 7 1.52 -3.73 -10.81
CA GLU A 7 2.56 -4.51 -10.11
C GLU A 7 3.02 -3.83 -8.82
N THR A 8 3.21 -2.50 -8.84
CA THR A 8 3.59 -1.74 -7.63
C THR A 8 2.47 -1.70 -6.59
N GLU A 9 1.22 -1.59 -7.02
CA GLU A 9 0.08 -1.59 -6.10
C GLU A 9 -0.12 -2.99 -5.49
N GLN A 10 0.08 -4.05 -6.27
CA GLN A 10 0.02 -5.44 -5.82
C GLN A 10 1.16 -5.75 -4.84
N TYR A 11 2.37 -5.28 -5.15
CA TYR A 11 3.51 -5.37 -4.23
C TYR A 11 3.18 -4.70 -2.89
N LEU A 12 2.65 -3.47 -2.92
CA LEU A 12 2.25 -2.77 -1.70
C LEU A 12 1.16 -3.53 -0.95
N TRP A 13 0.16 -4.05 -1.66
CA TRP A 13 -0.92 -4.82 -1.05
C TRP A 13 -0.38 -6.04 -0.31
N ASN A 14 0.52 -6.80 -0.95
CA ASN A 14 1.18 -7.93 -0.33
C ASN A 14 2.01 -7.50 0.88
N PHE A 15 2.78 -6.41 0.77
CA PHE A 15 3.56 -5.87 1.89
C PHE A 15 2.65 -5.57 3.09
N ILE A 16 1.48 -4.99 2.83
CA ILE A 16 0.51 -4.67 3.88
C ILE A 16 -0.02 -5.94 4.56
N GLU A 17 -0.37 -6.96 3.79
CA GLU A 17 -0.85 -8.24 4.34
C GLU A 17 0.20 -8.94 5.21
N HIS A 18 1.48 -8.89 4.83
CA HIS A 18 2.56 -9.50 5.61
C HIS A 18 2.89 -8.74 6.91
N HIS A 19 2.59 -7.44 6.99
CA HIS A 19 2.90 -6.58 8.14
C HIS A 19 1.63 -5.98 8.78
N ILE A 20 0.49 -6.66 8.67
CA ILE A 20 -0.84 -6.11 8.99
C ILE A 20 -0.99 -5.63 10.44
N LEU A 21 -0.21 -6.19 11.37
CA LEU A 21 -0.24 -5.81 12.78
C LEU A 21 0.55 -4.52 13.07
N GLU A 22 1.56 -4.23 12.26
CA GLU A 22 2.46 -3.08 12.46
C GLU A 22 1.95 -1.83 11.74
N ILE A 23 1.38 -2.01 10.56
CA ILE A 23 0.96 -0.92 9.66
C ILE A 23 -0.04 0.07 10.27
N PRO A 24 -1.00 -0.31 11.12
CA PRO A 24 -1.86 0.65 11.79
C PRO A 24 -1.10 1.70 12.62
N ASN A 25 0.14 1.38 13.02
CA ASN A 25 1.01 2.30 13.77
C ASN A 25 1.93 3.13 12.86
N TYR A 26 1.85 2.96 11.54
CA TYR A 26 2.68 3.69 10.59
C TYR A 26 1.96 4.95 10.10
N SER A 27 2.70 6.06 10.02
CA SER A 27 2.28 7.16 9.18
C SER A 27 2.35 6.75 7.71
N ILE A 28 1.59 7.41 6.84
CA ILE A 28 1.66 7.17 5.40
C ILE A 28 3.08 7.37 4.84
N VAL A 29 3.85 8.30 5.43
CA VAL A 29 5.26 8.55 5.06
C VAL A 29 6.13 7.36 5.49
N LYS A 30 5.98 6.87 6.72
CA LYS A 30 6.73 5.70 7.19
C LYS A 30 6.43 4.46 6.35
N LEU A 31 5.17 4.22 6.00
CA LEU A 31 4.79 3.15 5.08
C LEU A 31 5.44 3.32 3.70
N SER A 32 5.49 4.55 3.18
CA SER A 32 6.11 4.86 1.89
C SER A 32 7.61 4.54 1.88
N GLU A 33 8.30 4.81 2.98
CA GLU A 33 9.73 4.51 3.16
C GLU A 33 9.98 2.99 3.31
N GLN A 34 9.18 2.33 4.15
CA GLN A 34 9.33 0.88 4.41
C GLN A 34 9.02 0.02 3.18
N ALA A 35 7.95 0.34 2.46
CA ALA A 35 7.56 -0.36 1.24
C ALA A 35 8.27 0.19 0.00
N ASN A 36 9.10 1.23 0.10
CA ASN A 36 9.76 1.88 -1.03
C ASN A 36 8.79 2.21 -2.20
N VAL A 37 7.65 2.83 -1.86
CA VAL A 37 6.63 3.29 -2.82
C VAL A 37 6.19 4.70 -2.51
N SER A 38 5.74 5.45 -3.52
CA SER A 38 5.20 6.80 -3.27
C SER A 38 3.91 6.78 -2.43
N THR A 39 3.68 7.83 -1.65
CA THR A 39 2.40 8.06 -0.95
C THR A 39 1.21 8.07 -1.91
N ALA A 40 1.39 8.55 -3.15
CA ALA A 40 0.36 8.51 -4.19
C ALA A 40 0.00 7.08 -4.63
N THR A 41 0.97 6.16 -4.64
CA THR A 41 0.69 4.73 -4.86
C THR A 41 -0.14 4.16 -3.72
N ILE A 42 0.20 4.48 -2.47
CA ILE A 42 -0.57 4.03 -1.30
C ILE A 42 -2.03 4.48 -1.40
N VAL A 43 -2.27 5.77 -1.63
CA VAL A 43 -3.64 6.31 -1.76
C VAL A 43 -4.40 5.63 -2.89
N ARG A 44 -3.77 5.37 -4.04
CA ARG A 44 -4.43 4.67 -5.17
C ARG A 44 -4.74 3.21 -4.85
N THR A 45 -3.80 2.47 -4.25
CA THR A 45 -4.03 1.07 -3.84
C THR A 45 -5.19 0.97 -2.86
N MET A 46 -5.22 1.83 -1.83
CA MET A 46 -6.30 1.84 -0.84
C MET A 46 -7.65 2.16 -1.49
N LYS A 47 -7.72 3.21 -2.34
CA LYS A 47 -8.95 3.56 -3.08
C LYS A 47 -9.48 2.43 -3.97
N LYS A 48 -8.61 1.56 -4.49
CA LYS A 48 -9.01 0.40 -5.30
C LYS A 48 -9.51 -0.78 -4.45
N LYS A 49 -9.04 -0.90 -3.22
CA LYS A 49 -9.29 -2.04 -2.33
C LYS A 49 -10.47 -1.83 -1.37
N GLY A 50 -10.89 -0.59 -1.15
CA GLY A 50 -12.09 -0.24 -0.36
C GLY A 50 -11.78 0.80 0.68
#